data_AF-A0A5N6S707-F1
#
_entry.id   AF-A0A5N6S707-F1
#
_cell.length_a   1.000
_cell.length_b   1.000
_cell.length_c   1.000
_cell.angle_alpha   90.00
_cell.angle_beta   90.00
_cell.angle_gamma   90.00
#
_symmetry.space_group_name_H-M   'P 1'
#
loop_
_entity.id
_entity.type
_entity.pdbx_description
1 polymer ?
#
loop_
_entity_poly.entity_id
_entity_poly.type
_entity_poly.pdbx_seq_one_letter_code
_entity_poly.pdbx_strand_id
1 'polypeptide(L)' 'MTNVSESVDWEHMTPSRLDGHRFVGQLKSGAMLDSHLCQRKNNLLCDEDDIVTVMYRRSDGRMRLNRGFMSINVLEETR' A
#
# COMPACT_ATOMS: atom_id res chain seq x y z
N MET A 1 -15.95 -19.53 -7.68
CA MET A 1 -15.54 -18.36 -8.48
C MET A 1 -14.33 -17.77 -7.79
N THR A 2 -13.16 -17.84 -8.40
CA THR A 2 -11.95 -17.20 -7.87
C THR A 2 -12.09 -15.71 -8.17
N ASN A 3 -12.38 -14.90 -7.15
CA ASN A 3 -12.42 -13.45 -7.31
C ASN A 3 -10.97 -12.99 -7.53
N VAL A 4 -10.56 -12.82 -8.78
CA VAL A 4 -9.25 -12.26 -9.11
C VAL A 4 -9.38 -10.76 -8.93
N SER A 5 -8.91 -10.26 -7.80
CA SER A 5 -8.89 -8.82 -7.55
C SER A 5 -7.84 -8.17 -8.45
N GLU A 6 -8.22 -7.12 -9.17
CA GLU A 6 -7.33 -6.41 -10.09
C GLU A 6 -6.29 -5.59 -9.31
N SER A 7 -5.08 -5.51 -9.87
CA SER A 7 -3.98 -4.74 -9.30
C SER A 7 -4.05 -3.26 -9.70
N VAL A 8 -3.84 -2.39 -8.73
CA VAL A 8 -3.85 -0.93 -8.87
C VAL A 8 -2.47 -0.43 -9.32
N ASP A 9 -2.40 0.51 -10.27
CA ASP A 9 -1.18 1.30 -10.56
C ASP A 9 -0.95 2.37 -9.47
N TRP A 10 -0.58 1.90 -8.29
CA TRP A 10 -0.47 2.72 -7.08
C TRP A 10 0.66 3.76 -7.17
N GLU A 11 1.67 3.57 -8.03
CA GLU A 11 2.82 4.49 -8.16
C GLU A 11 2.39 5.91 -8.57
N HIS A 12 1.30 6.02 -9.33
CA HIS A 12 0.81 7.26 -9.92
C HIS A 12 -0.42 7.84 -9.19
N MET A 13 -0.86 7.21 -8.09
CA MET A 13 -2.02 7.65 -7.32
C MET A 13 -1.64 8.60 -6.18
N THR A 14 -2.65 9.27 -5.62
CA THR A 14 -2.50 10.09 -4.40
C THR A 14 -2.75 9.22 -3.17
N PRO A 15 -2.16 9.56 -2.00
CA PRO A 15 -2.43 8.85 -0.75
C PRO A 15 -3.92 8.71 -0.45
N SER A 16 -4.70 9.77 -0.69
CA SER A 16 -6.15 9.78 -0.47
C SER A 16 -6.95 8.85 -1.38
N ARG A 17 -6.42 8.51 -2.57
CA ARG A 17 -7.06 7.55 -3.47
C ARG A 17 -6.66 6.11 -3.16
N LEU A 18 -5.57 5.92 -2.41
CA LEU A 18 -5.08 4.61 -1.98
C LEU A 18 -5.54 4.26 -0.57
N ASP A 19 -6.07 5.23 0.19
CA ASP A 19 -6.62 5.00 1.51
C ASP A 19 -7.78 3.99 1.44
N GLY A 20 -7.74 2.97 2.28
CA GLY A 20 -8.73 1.90 2.33
C GLY A 20 -8.50 0.75 1.34
N HIS A 21 -7.57 0.87 0.38
CA HIS A 21 -7.24 -0.26 -0.52
C HIS A 21 -6.53 -1.39 0.22
N ARG A 22 -6.88 -2.64 -0.07
CA ARG A 22 -6.16 -3.81 0.40
C ARG A 22 -4.80 -3.93 -0.30
N PHE A 23 -3.79 -4.38 0.41
CA PHE A 23 -2.49 -4.71 -0.16
C PHE A 23 -1.98 -6.06 0.34
N VAL A 24 -1.23 -6.74 -0.52
CA VAL A 24 -0.42 -7.91 -0.16
C VAL A 24 1.04 -7.55 -0.40
N GLY A 25 1.84 -7.50 0.66
CA GLY A 25 3.23 -7.07 0.61
C GLY A 25 4.18 -8.11 1.19
N GLN A 26 5.34 -8.28 0.54
CA GLN A 26 6.42 -9.09 1.08
C GLN A 26 7.46 -8.19 1.74
N LEU A 27 7.76 -8.42 3.01
CA LEU A 27 8.86 -7.77 3.71
C LEU A 27 10.20 -8.38 3.29
N LYS A 28 11.28 -7.61 3.44
CA LYS A 28 12.65 -8.11 3.19
C LYS A 28 13.07 -9.26 4.10
N SER A 29 12.41 -9.42 5.25
CA SER A 29 12.58 -10.59 6.12
C SER A 29 11.98 -11.88 5.55
N GLY A 30 11.17 -11.78 4.48
CA GLY A 30 10.40 -12.88 3.90
C GLY A 30 8.98 -13.00 4.46
N ALA A 31 8.64 -12.25 5.51
CA ALA A 31 7.27 -12.22 6.05
C ALA A 31 6.30 -11.58 5.06
N MET A 32 5.07 -12.09 5.03
CA MET A 32 3.98 -11.57 4.19
C MET A 32 3.02 -10.76 5.06
N LEU A 33 2.57 -9.62 4.53
CA LEU A 33 1.52 -8.79 5.11
C LEU A 33 0.33 -8.76 4.14
N ASP A 34 -0.87 -8.88 4.68
CA ASP A 34 -2.14 -8.77 3.97
C ASP A 34 -3.06 -7.91 4.84
N SER A 35 -3.24 -6.65 4.45
CA SER A 35 -3.91 -5.62 5.27
C SER A 35 -4.44 -4.49 4.36
N HIS A 36 -5.05 -3.46 4.96
CA HIS A 36 -5.52 -2.27 4.25
C HIS A 36 -4.56 -1.10 4.44
N LEU A 37 -4.37 -0.32 3.38
CA LEU A 37 -3.67 0.95 3.44
C LEU A 37 -4.50 1.96 4.24
N CYS A 38 -3.85 2.70 5.11
CA CYS A 38 -4.49 3.75 5.88
C CYS A 38 -3.67 5.04 5.86
N GLN A 39 -4.28 6.14 5.43
CA GLN A 39 -3.62 7.43 5.34
C GLN A 39 -3.56 8.07 6.73
N ARG A 40 -2.35 8.16 7.28
CA ARG A 40 -2.10 8.79 8.59
C ARG A 40 -1.64 10.24 8.47
N LYS A 41 -0.95 10.57 7.38
CA LYS A 41 -0.47 11.92 7.06
C LYS A 41 -0.65 12.18 5.57
N ASN A 42 -0.63 13.44 5.15
CA ASN A 42 -0.86 13.86 3.76
C ASN A 42 0.00 13.12 2.71
N ASN A 43 1.16 12.61 3.11
CA ASN A 43 2.11 11.92 2.24
C ASN A 43 2.43 10.49 2.69
N LEU A 44 1.72 9.91 3.66
CA LEU A 44 2.12 8.65 4.31
C LEU A 44 0.92 7.69 4.43
N LEU A 45 1.09 6.46 3.96
CA LEU A 45 0.17 5.34 4.16
C LEU A 45 0.86 4.28 5.01
N CYS A 46 0.17 3.88 6.07
CA CYS A 46 0.53 2.77 6.94
C CYS A 46 -0.40 1.58 6.68
N ASP A 47 -0.14 0.46 7.32
CA ASP A 47 -1.14 -0.60 7.48
C ASP A 47 -2.26 -0.16 8.42
N GLU A 48 -3.32 -0.97 8.48
CA GLU A 48 -4.53 -0.68 9.24
C GLU A 48 -4.25 -0.43 10.74
N ASP A 49 -3.30 -1.18 11.30
CA ASP A 49 -2.90 -1.10 12.71
C ASP A 49 -1.89 0.04 13.00
N ASP A 50 -1.44 0.79 11.99
CA ASP A 50 -0.42 1.84 12.09
C ASP A 50 0.94 1.35 12.66
N ILE A 51 1.25 0.07 12.47
CA ILE A 51 2.50 -0.54 12.93
C ILE A 51 3.59 -0.41 11.86
N VAL A 52 3.20 -0.52 10.59
CA VAL A 52 4.10 -0.56 9.45
C VAL A 52 3.77 0.58 8.50
N THR A 53 4.74 1.47 8.29
CA THR A 53 4.69 2.38 7.15
C THR A 53 4.84 1.59 5.85
N VAL A 54 3.82 1.61 5.00
CA VAL A 54 3.78 0.84 3.76
C VAL A 54 4.35 1.65 2.59
N MET A 55 3.88 2.87 2.40
CA MET A 55 4.32 3.71 1.28
C MET A 55 4.17 5.20 1.59
N TYR A 56 4.87 6.02 0.82
CA TYR A 56 4.86 7.47 0.98
C TYR A 56 4.94 8.19 -0.35
N ARG A 57 4.33 9.37 -0.42
CA ARG A 57 4.43 10.27 -1.58
C ARG A 57 5.69 11.11 -1.48
N ARG A 58 6.48 11.15 -2.56
CA ARG A 58 7.64 12.03 -2.68
C ARG A 58 7.25 13.39 -3.27
N SER A 59 8.18 14.33 -3.22
CA SER A 59 8.04 15.67 -3.82
C SER A 59 7.92 15.64 -5.35
N ASP A 60 8.32 14.55 -6.00
CA ASP A 60 8.11 14.29 -7.43
C ASP A 60 6.66 13.91 -7.77
N GLY A 61 5.79 13.82 -6.76
CA GLY A 61 4.38 13.49 -6.90
C GLY A 61 4.07 11.99 -6.97
N ARG A 62 5.08 11.12 -7.02
CA ARG A 62 4.92 9.66 -7.10
C ARG A 62 4.90 8.99 -5.74
N MET A 63 4.21 7.87 -5.66
CA MET A 63 4.26 6.98 -4.50
C MET A 63 5.54 6.15 -4.53
N ARG A 64 6.07 5.85 -3.36
CA ARG A 64 7.22 4.96 -3.16
C ARG A 64 6.93 3.97 -2.07
N LEU A 65 7.28 2.72 -2.36
CA LEU A 65 7.27 1.64 -1.40
C LEU A 65 8.29 1.90 -0.28
N ASN A 66 7.92 1.60 0.96
CA ASN A 66 8.83 1.64 2.09
C ASN A 66 9.97 0.63 1.87
N ARG A 67 11.20 1.02 2.22
CA ARG A 67 12.41 0.18 2.03
C ARG A 67 12.38 -1.14 2.81
N GLY A 68 11.48 -1.33 3.76
CA GLY A 68 11.26 -2.59 4.48
C GLY A 68 10.58 -3.67 3.62
N PHE A 69 9.91 -3.27 2.55
CA PHE A 69 9.27 -4.21 1.61
C PHE A 69 10.24 -4.59 0.49
N MET A 70 10.08 -5.83 0.02
CA MET A 70 10.64 -6.36 -1.21
C MET A 70 9.70 -6.08 -2.39
N SER A 71 8.39 -6.28 -2.19
CA SER A 71 7.36 -6.09 -3.20
C SER A 71 6.02 -5.77 -2.55
N ILE A 72 5.10 -5.22 -3.33
CA ILE A 72 3.72 -4.98 -2.94
C ILE A 72 2.80 -5.16 -4.14
N ASN A 73 1.62 -5.72 -3.89
CA ASN A 73 0.48 -5.66 -4.78
C ASN A 73 -0.65 -4.92 -4.06
N VAL A 74 -1.14 -3.83 -4.65
CA VAL A 74 -2.31 -3.10 -4.14
C VAL A 74 -3.50 -3.51 -4.99
N LEU A 75 -4.62 -3.83 -4.35
CA LEU A 75 -5.80 -4.39 -4.99
C LEU A 75 -6.91 -3.34 -5.10
N GLU A 76 -7.75 -3.43 -6.13
CA GLU A 76 -8.96 -2.58 -6.28
C GLU A 76 -10.03 -2.83 -5.19
N GLU A 77 -9.81 -3.85 -4.34
CA GLU A 77 -10.62 -4.12 -3.14
C GLU A 77 -10.42 -3.02 -2.09
N THR A 78 -11.52 -2.36 -1.72
CA THR A 78 -11.56 -1.29 -0.71
C THR A 78 -12.53 -1.65 0.41
N ARG A 79 -12.31 -1.11 1.62
CA ARG A 79 -13.19 -1.23 2.79
C ARG A 79 -14.10 -0.01 2.98
#